data_AF-A0A972EAX5-F1
#
_entry.id   AF-A0A972EAX5-F1
#
_cell.length_a   1.000
_cell.length_b   1.000
_cell.length_c   1.000
_cell.angle_alpha   90.00
_cell.angle_beta   90.00
_cell.angle_gamma   90.00
#
_symmetry.space_group_name_H-M   'P 1'
#
loop_
_entity.id
_entity.type
_entity.pdbx_description
1 polymer ?
#
loop_
_entity_poly.entity_id
_entity_poly.type
_entity_poly.pdbx_seq_one_letter_code
_entity_poly.pdbx_strand_id
1 'polypeptide(L)'
;MSGLRCILTLFLLVCSFPAVHAQEGLRAAARGNLQAVCEDPDGLRWAVTDAGEILHSADGSAWTVLDFNEAYAGYYPQMDFRAVAAGGGAVMVAGLDPDGHLAVYTSSRGTVWSARSLDYTEEGERRELDVTPCSLSYDPLRDSFFLCGTHGTLFEMPGCSHCNRLTRYPADTLYARIPEGFSALLLGSGGFKMIEKL
;
A
#
# COMPACT_ATOMS: atom_id res chain seq x y z
N MET A 1 21.55 -13.59 4.92
CA MET A 1 20.66 -12.88 5.88
C MET A 1 21.01 -11.40 5.99
N SER A 2 21.10 -10.68 4.87
CA SER A 2 21.47 -9.25 4.83
C SER A 2 20.52 -8.37 4.00
N GLY A 3 19.45 -8.94 3.43
CA GLY A 3 18.52 -8.23 2.54
C GLY A 3 17.44 -7.40 3.25
N LEU A 4 17.05 -7.75 4.48
CA LEU A 4 15.95 -7.07 5.18
C LEU A 4 16.29 -5.63 5.62
N ARG A 5 17.58 -5.32 5.87
CA ARG A 5 17.99 -3.96 6.27
C ARG A 5 17.97 -2.95 5.12
N CYS A 6 18.12 -3.39 3.88
CA CYS A 6 18.06 -2.51 2.71
C CYS A 6 16.64 -2.09 2.34
N ILE A 7 15.65 -2.96 2.51
CA ILE A 7 14.25 -2.69 2.15
C ILE A 7 13.63 -1.65 3.09
N LEU A 8 13.93 -1.73 4.40
CA LEU A 8 13.46 -0.74 5.38
C LEU A 8 14.05 0.67 5.14
N THR A 9 15.27 0.73 4.59
CA THR A 9 15.97 2.00 4.34
C THR A 9 15.47 2.71 3.08
N LEU A 10 15.00 1.98 2.08
CA LEU A 10 14.57 2.57 0.82
C LEU A 10 13.13 3.13 0.87
N PHE A 11 12.25 2.53 1.70
CA PHE A 11 10.91 3.07 1.96
C PHE A 11 10.94 4.40 2.74
N LEU A 12 11.99 4.62 3.54
CA LEU A 12 12.19 5.88 4.28
C LEU A 12 12.70 7.04 3.41
N LEU A 13 13.06 6.79 2.15
CA LEU A 13 13.73 7.78 1.29
C LEU A 13 12.77 8.56 0.37
N VAL A 14 11.50 8.16 0.26
CA VAL A 14 10.51 8.82 -0.63
C VAL A 14 9.52 9.70 0.14
N CYS A 15 9.34 9.49 1.44
CA CYS A 15 8.56 10.38 2.29
C CYS A 15 9.51 11.12 3.23
N SER A 16 9.58 12.44 3.10
CA SER A 16 10.25 13.35 4.04
C SER A 16 9.52 13.30 5.40
N PHE A 17 9.65 12.21 6.15
CA PHE A 17 9.10 12.08 7.50
C PHE A 17 9.90 13.00 8.43
N PRO A 18 9.28 14.03 9.05
CA PRO A 18 9.97 14.80 10.05
C PRO A 18 10.07 14.00 11.36
N ALA A 19 11.23 14.15 12.02
CA ALA A 19 11.53 13.88 13.43
C ALA A 19 11.35 12.44 13.98
N VAL A 20 12.44 11.95 14.61
CA VAL A 20 12.53 10.70 15.39
C VAL A 20 11.34 10.50 16.35
N HIS A 21 10.81 11.57 16.95
CA HIS A 21 9.68 11.53 17.88
C HIS A 21 8.39 10.98 17.24
N ALA A 22 8.15 11.24 15.96
CA ALA A 22 6.98 10.72 15.26
C ALA A 22 7.04 9.19 15.09
N GLN A 23 8.25 8.64 14.96
CA GLN A 23 8.46 7.20 14.89
C GLN A 23 8.30 6.52 16.25
N GLU A 24 8.67 7.19 17.35
CA GLU A 24 8.50 6.66 18.70
C GLU A 24 7.02 6.57 19.09
N GLY A 25 6.24 7.63 18.84
CA GLY A 25 4.79 7.63 19.10
C GLY A 25 4.05 6.56 18.29
N LEU A 26 4.39 6.41 17.00
CA LEU A 26 3.80 5.39 16.14
C LEU A 26 4.11 3.97 16.63
N ARG A 27 5.38 3.69 16.98
CA ARG A 27 5.79 2.37 17.48
C ARG A 27 5.20 2.05 18.85
N ALA A 28 4.96 3.06 19.68
CA ALA A 28 4.32 2.88 20.99
C ALA A 28 2.81 2.58 20.86
N ALA A 29 2.16 3.09 19.81
CA ALA A 29 0.73 2.90 19.58
C ALA A 29 0.40 1.55 18.91
N ALA A 30 1.24 1.08 17.99
CA ALA A 30 1.03 -0.16 17.24
C ALA A 30 1.26 -1.42 18.10
N ARG A 31 0.37 -2.40 17.99
CA ARG A 31 0.56 -3.76 18.54
C ARG A 31 1.39 -4.64 17.61
N GLY A 32 1.14 -4.55 16.30
CA GLY A 32 1.84 -5.29 15.25
C GLY A 32 3.13 -4.62 14.79
N ASN A 33 3.87 -5.31 13.92
CA ASN A 33 5.02 -4.69 13.26
C ASN A 33 4.53 -3.73 12.19
N LEU A 34 5.07 -2.50 12.22
CA LEU A 34 4.82 -1.49 11.21
C LEU A 34 5.30 -1.96 9.84
N GLN A 35 4.40 -1.97 8.85
CA GLN A 35 4.68 -2.42 7.49
C GLN A 35 4.85 -1.26 6.51
N ALA A 36 3.93 -0.30 6.54
CA ALA A 36 3.96 0.85 5.64
C ALA A 36 3.41 2.11 6.31
N VAL A 37 3.87 3.26 5.80
CA VAL A 37 3.42 4.59 6.20
C VAL A 37 3.26 5.47 4.97
N CYS A 38 2.31 6.40 5.01
CA CYS A 38 2.19 7.47 4.03
C CYS A 38 1.68 8.76 4.68
N GLU A 39 1.81 9.88 3.98
CA GLU A 39 1.17 11.15 4.34
C GLU A 39 0.29 11.56 3.16
N ASP A 40 -0.93 11.99 3.45
CA ASP A 40 -1.83 12.53 2.43
C ASP A 40 -1.53 14.02 2.13
N PRO A 41 -2.10 14.59 1.06
CA PRO A 41 -1.85 15.99 0.71
C PRO A 41 -2.29 17.02 1.78
N ASP A 42 -3.18 16.64 2.69
CA ASP A 42 -3.65 17.50 3.80
C ASP A 42 -2.75 17.36 5.06
N GLY A 43 -1.70 16.55 4.98
CA GLY A 43 -0.73 16.33 6.05
C GLY A 43 -1.14 15.27 7.08
N LEU A 44 -2.22 14.53 6.83
CA LEU A 44 -2.64 13.42 7.68
C LEU A 44 -1.78 12.19 7.37
N ARG A 45 -1.18 11.62 8.40
CA ARG A 45 -0.31 10.46 8.31
C ARG A 45 -1.10 9.19 8.54
N TRP A 46 -0.79 8.17 7.76
CA TRP A 46 -1.38 6.85 7.84
C TRP A 46 -0.30 5.80 7.99
N ALA A 47 -0.63 4.72 8.69
CA ALA A 47 0.25 3.59 8.91
C ALA A 47 -0.55 2.29 8.98
N VAL A 48 0.09 1.17 8.63
CA VAL A 48 -0.51 -0.17 8.75
C VAL A 48 0.46 -1.17 9.35
N THR A 49 -0.08 -2.20 10.00
CA THR A 49 0.71 -3.27 10.63
C THR A 49 0.32 -4.66 10.14
N ASP A 50 1.23 -5.61 10.37
CA ASP A 50 0.99 -7.04 10.09
C ASP A 50 -0.04 -7.69 11.03
N ALA A 51 -0.45 -7.00 12.10
CA ALA A 51 -1.53 -7.43 12.98
C ALA A 51 -2.92 -6.97 12.51
N GLY A 52 -2.99 -6.30 11.34
CA GLY A 52 -4.23 -5.75 10.78
C GLY A 52 -4.66 -4.43 11.41
N GLU A 53 -3.73 -3.66 11.96
CA GLU A 53 -4.06 -2.32 12.47
C GLU A 53 -3.92 -1.28 11.36
N ILE A 54 -4.83 -0.31 11.37
CA ILE A 54 -4.74 0.91 10.56
C ILE A 54 -4.65 2.09 11.52
N LEU A 55 -3.58 2.85 11.43
CA LEU A 55 -3.30 3.97 12.31
C LEU A 55 -3.30 5.28 11.54
N HIS A 56 -3.75 6.37 12.16
CA HIS A 56 -3.63 7.70 11.59
C HIS A 56 -3.30 8.78 12.62
N SER A 57 -2.65 9.85 12.15
CA SER A 57 -2.22 10.96 13.00
C SER A 57 -2.10 12.27 12.22
N ALA A 58 -2.65 13.35 12.77
CA ALA A 58 -2.50 14.69 12.20
C ALA A 58 -1.15 15.34 12.56
N ASP A 59 -0.57 15.00 13.71
CA ASP A 59 0.64 15.63 14.25
C ASP A 59 1.87 14.69 14.26
N GLY A 60 1.68 13.43 13.86
CA GLY A 60 2.71 12.39 13.85
C GLY A 60 3.09 11.86 15.23
N SER A 61 2.55 12.44 16.31
CA SER A 61 2.91 12.11 17.69
C SER A 61 1.78 11.35 18.41
N ALA A 62 0.54 11.82 18.25
CA ALA A 62 -0.65 11.15 18.76
C ALA A 62 -1.31 10.33 17.65
N TRP A 63 -1.39 9.02 17.84
CA TRP A 63 -1.92 8.08 16.85
C TRP A 63 -3.25 7.49 17.31
N THR A 64 -4.24 7.55 16.45
CA THR A 64 -5.48 6.80 16.59
C THR A 64 -5.30 5.44 15.93
N VAL A 65 -5.70 4.38 16.61
CA VAL A 65 -5.58 3.00 16.14
C VAL A 65 -6.96 2.42 15.88
N LEU A 66 -7.15 1.86 14.69
CA LEU A 66 -8.24 0.96 14.36
C LEU A 66 -7.67 -0.46 14.24
N ASP A 67 -8.08 -1.36 15.12
CA ASP A 67 -7.89 -2.80 14.91
C ASP A 67 -8.94 -3.26 13.89
N PHE A 68 -8.55 -3.35 12.61
CA PHE A 68 -9.46 -3.73 11.53
C PHE A 68 -9.96 -5.16 11.71
N ASN A 69 -9.06 -6.04 12.13
CA ASN A 69 -9.33 -7.46 12.30
C ASN A 69 -10.33 -7.73 13.42
N GLU A 70 -10.30 -6.93 14.49
CA GLU A 70 -11.32 -6.96 15.54
C GLU A 70 -12.61 -6.27 15.08
N ALA A 71 -12.52 -5.05 14.53
CA ALA A 71 -13.69 -4.24 14.18
C ALA A 71 -14.56 -4.86 13.08
N TYR A 72 -13.95 -5.60 12.15
CA TYR A 72 -14.63 -6.26 11.03
C TYR A 72 -14.66 -7.78 11.16
N ALA A 73 -14.44 -8.31 12.37
CA ALA A 73 -14.54 -9.74 12.64
C ALA A 73 -15.92 -10.29 12.21
N GLY A 74 -15.91 -11.35 11.40
CA GLY A 74 -17.12 -11.96 10.85
C GLY A 74 -17.68 -11.29 9.58
N TYR A 75 -17.15 -10.14 9.17
CA TYR A 75 -17.48 -9.48 7.90
C TYR A 75 -16.37 -9.65 6.87
N TYR A 76 -15.12 -9.52 7.31
CA TYR A 76 -13.93 -9.66 6.48
C TYR A 76 -12.97 -10.71 7.07
N PRO A 77 -12.12 -11.33 6.23
CA PRO A 77 -11.05 -12.18 6.73
C PRO A 77 -10.07 -11.37 7.58
N GLN A 78 -9.31 -12.08 8.41
CA GLN A 78 -8.17 -11.48 9.12
C GLN A 78 -7.13 -11.05 8.09
N MET A 79 -6.59 -9.85 8.24
CA MET A 79 -5.65 -9.26 7.29
C MET A 79 -4.29 -9.00 7.93
N ASP A 80 -3.23 -9.36 7.22
CA ASP A 80 -1.86 -8.86 7.37
C ASP A 80 -1.68 -7.69 6.38
N PHE A 81 -1.81 -6.45 6.84
CA PHE A 81 -1.70 -5.27 5.99
C PHE A 81 -0.24 -4.90 5.72
N ARG A 82 0.09 -4.68 4.45
CA ARG A 82 1.46 -4.48 3.98
C ARG A 82 1.70 -3.14 3.30
N ALA A 83 0.65 -2.51 2.79
CA ALA A 83 0.76 -1.27 2.05
C ALA A 83 -0.37 -0.32 2.39
N VAL A 84 -0.07 0.98 2.36
CA VAL A 84 -1.04 2.07 2.54
C VAL A 84 -0.70 3.22 1.60
N ALA A 85 -1.74 3.86 1.06
CA ALA A 85 -1.62 5.13 0.36
C ALA A 85 -2.87 5.97 0.62
N ALA A 86 -2.71 7.29 0.60
CA ALA A 86 -3.79 8.24 0.75
C ALA A 86 -3.66 9.39 -0.24
N GLY A 87 -4.79 9.88 -0.72
CA GLY A 87 -4.89 10.92 -1.75
C GLY A 87 -6.25 10.89 -2.45
N GLY A 88 -6.60 11.98 -3.16
CA GLY A 88 -7.87 12.06 -3.88
C GLY A 88 -9.10 11.99 -2.96
N GLY A 89 -8.96 12.31 -1.67
CA GLY A 89 -10.02 12.20 -0.68
C GLY A 89 -10.31 10.76 -0.23
N ALA A 90 -9.38 9.82 -0.46
CA ALA A 90 -9.48 8.44 0.00
C ALA A 90 -8.14 7.94 0.57
N VAL A 91 -8.24 6.88 1.36
CA VAL A 91 -7.13 6.04 1.80
C VAL A 91 -7.40 4.61 1.35
N MET A 92 -6.36 3.91 0.91
CA MET A 92 -6.38 2.50 0.59
C MET A 92 -5.33 1.75 1.39
N VAL A 93 -5.68 0.55 1.84
CA VAL A 93 -4.76 -0.41 2.46
C VAL A 93 -4.83 -1.72 1.68
N ALA A 94 -3.68 -2.39 1.54
CA ALA A 94 -3.60 -3.69 0.89
C ALA A 94 -2.87 -4.67 1.80
N GLY A 95 -3.32 -5.92 1.80
CA GLY A 95 -2.78 -6.98 2.63
C GLY A 95 -3.13 -8.36 2.11
N LEU A 96 -2.71 -9.37 2.86
CA LEU A 96 -3.02 -10.77 2.59
C LEU A 96 -3.88 -11.34 3.72
N ASP A 97 -4.80 -12.22 3.36
CA ASP A 97 -5.49 -13.07 4.33
C ASP A 97 -4.58 -14.25 4.78
N PRO A 98 -5.01 -15.10 5.74
CA PRO A 98 -4.19 -16.22 6.21
C PRO A 98 -3.93 -17.30 5.14
N ASP A 99 -4.75 -17.35 4.10
CA ASP A 99 -4.60 -18.26 2.97
C ASP A 99 -3.70 -17.67 1.87
N GLY A 100 -3.29 -16.40 2.01
CA GLY A 100 -2.41 -15.70 1.10
C GLY A 100 -3.12 -14.93 -0.01
N HIS A 101 -4.46 -14.80 0.04
CA HIS A 101 -5.20 -14.04 -0.97
C HIS A 101 -5.08 -12.53 -0.74
N LEU A 102 -4.91 -11.80 -1.83
CA LEU A 102 -4.88 -10.35 -1.82
C LEU A 102 -6.25 -9.75 -1.53
N ALA A 103 -6.29 -8.78 -0.61
CA ALA A 103 -7.42 -7.87 -0.48
C ALA A 103 -6.96 -6.41 -0.37
N VAL A 104 -7.77 -5.51 -0.93
CA VAL A 104 -7.62 -4.07 -0.79
C VAL A 104 -8.88 -3.51 -0.15
N TYR A 105 -8.70 -2.63 0.83
CA TYR A 105 -9.80 -1.92 1.48
C TYR A 105 -9.62 -0.42 1.30
N THR A 106 -10.74 0.29 1.14
CA THR A 106 -10.74 1.74 0.97
C THR A 106 -11.67 2.43 1.95
N SER A 107 -11.30 3.64 2.35
CA SER A 107 -12.12 4.56 3.13
C SER A 107 -11.94 5.99 2.64
N SER A 108 -12.98 6.82 2.72
CA SER A 108 -12.87 8.26 2.45
C SER A 108 -12.36 9.06 3.65
N ARG A 109 -12.53 8.54 4.87
CA ARG A 109 -12.20 9.23 6.13
C ARG A 109 -11.51 8.34 7.17
N GLY A 110 -11.21 7.10 6.84
CA GLY A 110 -10.63 6.09 7.73
C GLY A 110 -11.57 5.52 8.80
N THR A 111 -12.85 5.89 8.79
CA THR A 111 -13.82 5.43 9.80
C THR A 111 -14.56 4.16 9.38
N VAL A 112 -15.02 4.11 8.13
CA VAL A 112 -15.71 2.96 7.56
C VAL A 112 -14.91 2.46 6.36
N TRP A 113 -14.66 1.15 6.33
CA TRP A 113 -13.82 0.51 5.35
C TRP A 113 -14.64 -0.50 4.55
N SER A 114 -14.41 -0.49 3.24
CA SER A 114 -15.08 -1.40 2.31
C SER A 114 -14.05 -2.07 1.41
N ALA A 115 -14.29 -3.34 1.07
CA ALA A 115 -13.49 -4.06 0.10
C ALA A 115 -13.51 -3.36 -1.27
N ARG A 116 -12.34 -3.21 -1.89
CA ARG A 116 -12.15 -2.68 -3.22
C ARG A 116 -12.01 -3.83 -4.21
N SER A 117 -12.92 -3.91 -5.19
CA SER A 117 -12.84 -4.93 -6.25
C SER A 117 -11.48 -4.86 -6.97
N LEU A 118 -10.87 -6.03 -7.17
CA LEU A 118 -9.61 -6.20 -7.88
C LEU A 118 -9.81 -6.86 -9.25
N ASP A 119 -11.05 -6.88 -9.72
CA ASP A 119 -11.39 -7.36 -11.05
C ASP A 119 -10.78 -6.46 -12.12
N TYR A 120 -10.27 -7.06 -13.17
CA TYR A 120 -9.80 -6.37 -14.37
C TYR A 120 -10.09 -7.22 -15.62
N THR A 121 -9.98 -6.60 -16.79
CA THR A 121 -10.15 -7.29 -18.07
C THR A 121 -8.79 -7.42 -18.77
N GLU A 122 -8.44 -8.64 -19.16
CA GLU A 122 -7.23 -8.96 -19.92
C GLU A 122 -7.64 -9.83 -21.11
N GLU A 123 -7.31 -9.40 -22.33
CA GLU A 123 -7.66 -10.11 -23.57
C GLU A 123 -9.17 -10.44 -23.72
N GLY A 124 -10.02 -9.61 -23.10
CA GLY A 124 -11.48 -9.78 -23.12
C GLY A 124 -12.04 -10.67 -22.02
N GLU A 125 -11.20 -11.28 -21.19
CA GLU A 125 -11.60 -12.11 -20.05
C GLU A 125 -11.55 -11.32 -18.75
N ARG A 126 -12.55 -11.51 -17.89
CA ARG A 126 -12.53 -10.98 -16.53
C ARG A 126 -11.62 -11.84 -15.66
N ARG A 127 -10.70 -11.19 -14.96
CA ARG A 127 -9.75 -11.79 -14.03
C ARG A 127 -9.77 -11.02 -12.72
N GLU A 128 -9.38 -11.67 -11.65
CA GLU A 128 -9.14 -11.05 -10.36
C GLU A 128 -7.64 -10.98 -10.11
N LEU A 129 -7.15 -9.85 -9.63
CA LEU A 129 -5.74 -9.72 -9.29
C LEU A 129 -5.43 -10.53 -8.03
N ASP A 130 -4.48 -11.45 -8.12
CA ASP A 130 -3.95 -12.18 -6.99
C ASP A 130 -2.41 -12.12 -6.99
N VAL A 131 -1.85 -11.29 -6.12
CA VAL A 131 -0.41 -11.04 -5.97
C VAL A 131 -0.07 -10.73 -4.53
N THR A 132 1.20 -10.92 -4.14
CA THR A 132 1.68 -10.34 -2.88
C THR A 132 1.90 -8.83 -3.06
N PRO A 133 1.21 -7.97 -2.28
CA PRO A 133 1.35 -6.53 -2.39
C PRO A 133 2.68 -6.08 -1.76
N CYS A 134 3.36 -5.14 -2.40
CA CYS A 134 4.62 -4.55 -1.95
C CYS A 134 4.48 -3.08 -1.59
N SER A 135 3.70 -2.31 -2.37
CA SER A 135 3.44 -0.90 -2.09
C SER A 135 2.12 -0.43 -2.68
N LEU A 136 1.57 0.63 -2.08
CA LEU A 136 0.52 1.44 -2.66
C LEU A 136 1.05 2.86 -2.88
N SER A 137 0.55 3.54 -3.91
CA SER A 137 0.79 4.97 -4.13
C SER A 137 -0.45 5.61 -4.74
N TYR A 138 -0.59 6.91 -4.57
CA TYR A 138 -1.62 7.70 -5.25
C TYR A 138 -0.96 8.63 -6.28
N ASP A 139 -1.57 8.74 -7.45
CA ASP A 139 -1.16 9.66 -8.51
C ASP A 139 -2.24 10.75 -8.70
N PRO A 140 -1.95 12.02 -8.36
CA PRO A 140 -2.92 13.10 -8.52
C PRO A 140 -3.16 13.49 -9.98
N LEU A 141 -2.24 13.22 -10.91
CA LEU A 141 -2.43 13.53 -12.34
C LEU A 141 -3.41 12.56 -13.00
N ARG A 142 -3.42 11.31 -12.54
CA ARG A 142 -4.32 10.25 -13.03
C ARG A 142 -5.54 10.04 -12.14
N ASP A 143 -5.58 10.68 -10.98
CA ASP A 143 -6.60 10.46 -9.94
C ASP A 143 -6.82 8.97 -9.68
N SER A 144 -5.71 8.26 -9.42
CA SER A 144 -5.69 6.80 -9.36
C SER A 144 -4.72 6.29 -8.31
N PHE A 145 -5.10 5.21 -7.64
CA PHE A 145 -4.20 4.44 -6.80
C PHE A 145 -3.43 3.41 -7.65
N PHE A 146 -2.21 3.11 -7.25
CA PHE A 146 -1.36 2.13 -7.90
C PHE A 146 -0.81 1.14 -6.88
N LEU A 147 -1.06 -0.15 -7.11
CA LEU A 147 -0.50 -1.26 -6.34
C LEU A 147 0.68 -1.87 -7.09
N CYS A 148 1.82 -1.95 -6.41
CA CYS A 148 2.98 -2.70 -6.87
C CYS A 148 3.04 -4.04 -6.13
N GLY A 149 3.46 -5.10 -6.81
CA GLY A 149 3.55 -6.43 -6.19
C GLY A 149 4.44 -7.43 -6.94
N THR A 150 4.33 -8.69 -6.56
CA THR A 150 5.02 -9.81 -7.21
C THR A 150 4.65 -9.94 -8.69
N HIS A 151 5.46 -10.68 -9.44
CA HIS A 151 5.30 -10.89 -10.89
C HIS A 151 5.34 -9.58 -11.70
N GLY A 152 6.14 -8.62 -11.24
CA GLY A 152 6.32 -7.31 -11.88
C GLY A 152 5.02 -6.51 -12.00
N THR A 153 4.09 -6.73 -11.09
CA THR A 153 2.73 -6.16 -11.15
C THR A 153 2.74 -4.67 -10.86
N LEU A 154 2.16 -3.88 -11.76
CA LEU A 154 1.66 -2.54 -11.52
C LEU A 154 0.15 -2.52 -11.82
N PHE A 155 -0.67 -2.36 -10.80
CA PHE A 155 -2.12 -2.38 -10.92
C PHE A 155 -2.71 -0.99 -10.63
N GLU A 156 -3.36 -0.40 -11.63
CA GLU A 156 -4.03 0.89 -11.55
C GLU A 156 -5.47 0.70 -11.08
N MET A 157 -5.84 1.42 -10.01
CA MET A 157 -7.16 1.45 -9.40
C MET A 157 -7.71 2.87 -9.42
N PRO A 158 -8.39 3.28 -10.51
CA PRO A 158 -9.09 4.57 -10.55
C PRO A 158 -10.35 4.53 -9.64
N GLY A 159 -11.02 5.68 -9.50
CA GLY A 159 -12.28 5.76 -8.75
C GLY A 159 -13.41 4.86 -9.30
N CYS A 160 -13.37 4.54 -10.59
CA CYS A 160 -14.27 3.55 -11.22
C CYS A 160 -13.82 2.12 -10.88
N SER A 161 -14.63 1.36 -10.15
CA SER A 161 -14.30 0.01 -9.70
C SER A 161 -14.05 -1.01 -10.80
N HIS A 162 -14.67 -0.79 -11.96
CA HIS A 162 -14.57 -1.66 -13.15
C HIS A 162 -13.48 -1.23 -14.14
N CYS A 163 -12.77 -0.15 -13.85
CA CYS A 163 -11.79 0.45 -14.76
C CYS A 163 -10.35 0.12 -14.36
N ASN A 164 -10.16 -0.90 -13.53
CA ASN A 164 -8.83 -1.35 -13.10
C ASN A 164 -8.00 -1.82 -14.30
N ARG A 165 -6.68 -1.59 -14.25
CA ARG A 165 -5.75 -2.02 -15.31
C ARG A 165 -4.52 -2.66 -14.74
N LEU A 166 -4.09 -3.75 -15.34
CA LEU A 166 -2.85 -4.44 -15.02
C LEU A 166 -1.77 -4.13 -16.06
N THR A 167 -0.59 -3.73 -15.60
CA THR A 167 0.64 -3.70 -16.39
C THR A 167 1.64 -4.65 -15.75
N ARG A 168 2.27 -5.52 -16.55
CA ARG A 168 3.33 -6.42 -16.10
C ARG A 168 4.68 -5.98 -16.63
N TYR A 169 5.63 -5.83 -15.73
CA TYR A 169 7.04 -5.60 -16.06
C TYR A 169 7.81 -6.93 -16.03
N PRO A 170 8.87 -7.07 -16.84
CA PRO A 170 9.73 -8.26 -16.83
C PRO A 170 10.64 -8.28 -15.58
N ALA A 171 10.03 -8.45 -14.41
CA ALA A 171 10.68 -8.47 -13.10
C ALA A 171 9.97 -9.45 -12.17
N ASP A 172 10.70 -9.99 -11.20
CA ASP A 172 10.13 -10.89 -10.20
C ASP A 172 9.21 -10.13 -9.24
N THR A 173 9.57 -8.89 -8.89
CA THR A 173 8.78 -8.04 -8.00
C THR A 173 8.96 -6.57 -8.37
N LEU A 174 7.84 -5.85 -8.44
CA LEU A 174 7.83 -4.40 -8.47
C LEU A 174 7.61 -3.91 -7.03
N TYR A 175 8.60 -3.18 -6.48
CA TYR A 175 8.54 -2.78 -5.07
C TYR A 175 7.90 -1.43 -4.85
N ALA A 176 8.17 -0.48 -5.74
CA ALA A 176 7.71 0.89 -5.58
C ALA A 176 7.62 1.60 -6.93
N ARG A 177 6.69 2.54 -7.00
CA ARG A 177 6.55 3.53 -8.05
C ARG A 177 6.74 4.91 -7.45
N ILE A 178 7.50 5.76 -8.13
CA ILE A 178 7.62 7.19 -7.81
C ILE A 178 6.50 7.92 -8.57
N PRO A 179 5.57 8.59 -7.88
CA PRO A 179 4.46 9.30 -8.52
C PRO A 179 4.94 10.42 -9.45
N GLU A 180 5.97 11.17 -9.02
CA GLU A 180 6.57 12.24 -9.80
C GLU A 180 7.67 11.68 -10.72
N GLY A 181 7.41 11.68 -12.04
CA GLY A 181 8.43 11.33 -13.05
C GLY A 181 8.47 9.88 -13.51
N PHE A 182 7.35 9.14 -13.43
CA PHE A 182 7.16 7.77 -13.97
C PHE A 182 8.40 6.87 -13.81
N SER A 183 9.00 6.90 -12.63
CA SER A 183 10.17 6.06 -12.32
C SER A 183 9.75 4.96 -11.36
N ALA A 184 10.29 3.76 -11.55
CA ALA A 184 9.95 2.59 -10.75
C ALA A 184 11.20 1.85 -10.27
N LEU A 185 11.12 1.30 -9.07
CA LEU A 185 12.13 0.41 -8.54
C LEU A 185 11.68 -1.04 -8.70
N LEU A 186 12.45 -1.81 -9.45
CA LEU A 186 12.20 -3.23 -9.69
C LEU A 186 13.30 -4.07 -9.05
N LEU A 187 12.93 -5.28 -8.64
CA LEU A 187 13.87 -6.36 -8.38
C LEU A 187 13.65 -7.47 -9.40
N GLY A 188 14.70 -7.83 -10.13
CA GLY A 188 14.75 -9.06 -10.90
C GLY A 188 15.87 -9.97 -10.40
N SER A 189 16.04 -11.12 -11.05
CA SER A 189 17.08 -12.12 -10.75
C SER A 189 18.52 -11.58 -10.70
N GLY A 190 18.80 -10.42 -11.30
CA GLY A 190 20.09 -9.74 -11.28
C GLY A 190 20.25 -8.61 -10.24
N GLY A 191 19.26 -8.39 -9.36
CA GLY A 191 19.26 -7.32 -8.35
C GLY A 191 18.31 -6.15 -8.67
N PHE A 192 18.46 -5.05 -7.93
CA PHE A 192 17.59 -3.88 -8.07
C PHE A 192 17.93 -3.07 -9.31
N LYS A 193 16.89 -2.65 -10.05
CA LYS A 193 17.00 -1.76 -11.19
C LYS A 193 15.96 -0.64 -11.08
N MET A 194 16.42 0.59 -11.24
CA MET A 194 15.54 1.74 -11.47
C MET A 194 15.20 1.80 -12.96
N ILE A 195 13.92 1.87 -13.31
CA ILE A 195 13.47 2.20 -14.66
C ILE A 195 12.98 3.65 -14.64
N GLU A 196 13.52 4.44 -15.56
CA GLU A 196 13.05 5.79 -15.83
C GLU A 196 12.01 5.74 -16.95
N LYS A 197 10.90 6.47 -16.77
CA LYS A 197 9.79 6.62 -17.74
C LYS A 197 9.05 5.32 -18.08
N LEU A 198 8.10 4.98 -17.22
CA LEU A 198 7.02 4.01 -17.48
C LEU A 198 5.96 4.52 -18.46
#